data_AF-A0A284VT88-F1
#
_entry.id   AF-A0A284VT88-F1
#
_cell.length_a   1.000
_cell.length_b   1.000
_cell.length_c   1.000
_cell.angle_alpha   90.00
_cell.angle_beta   90.00
_cell.angle_gamma   90.00
#
_symmetry.space_group_name_H-M   'P 1'
#
loop_
_entity.id
_entity.type
_entity.pdbx_description
1 polymer ?
#
loop_
_entity_poly.entity_id
_entity_poly.type
_entity_poly.pdbx_seq_one_letter_code
_entity_poly.pdbx_strand_id
1 'polypeptide(L)' 'MKAKGGNPEIAKYWKGFGIREHALLADSDVQFWIDWLVKDGKLKEGQFKPADIYTNELNPYFKE' A
#
# COMPACT_ATOMS: atom_id res chain seq x y z
N MET A 1 30.75 8.50 -1.54
CA MET A 1 29.56 9.38 -1.62
C MET A 1 29.96 10.81 -2.03
N LYS A 2 30.70 11.58 -1.22
CA LYS A 2 31.14 12.94 -1.58
C LYS A 2 32.08 13.00 -2.80
N ALA A 3 33.05 12.09 -2.91
CA ALA A 3 33.98 12.03 -4.05
C ALA A 3 33.32 11.69 -5.41
N LYS A 4 32.03 11.31 -5.42
CA LYS A 4 31.23 11.07 -6.63
C LYS A 4 30.15 12.15 -6.84
N GLY A 5 30.25 13.31 -6.16
CA GLY A 5 29.27 14.40 -6.27
C GLY A 5 27.99 14.22 -5.44
N GLY A 6 27.87 13.16 -4.64
CA GLY A 6 26.71 12.94 -3.77
C GLY A 6 26.83 13.75 -2.47
N ASN A 7 25.69 14.27 -1.98
CA ASN A 7 25.61 14.95 -0.68
C ASN A 7 24.91 14.05 0.36
N PRO A 8 25.64 13.38 1.28
CA PRO A 8 25.05 12.51 2.29
C PRO A 8 24.10 13.24 3.27
N GLU A 9 24.29 14.54 3.46
CA GLU A 9 23.47 15.34 4.39
C GLU A 9 22.00 15.40 3.99
N ILE A 10 21.68 15.14 2.72
CA ILE A 10 20.30 15.14 2.24
C ILE A 10 19.59 13.81 2.52
N ALA A 11 20.34 12.73 2.79
CA ALA A 11 19.76 11.40 3.02
C ALA A 11 18.84 11.36 4.24
N LYS A 12 19.07 12.23 5.24
CA LYS A 12 18.20 12.38 6.42
C LYS A 12 16.77 12.85 6.10
N TYR A 13 16.56 13.41 4.91
CA TYR A 13 15.24 13.84 4.44
C TYR A 13 14.51 12.77 3.63
N TRP A 14 15.16 11.66 3.28
CA TRP A 14 14.49 10.56 2.60
C TRP A 14 13.52 9.86 3.55
N LYS A 15 12.24 9.84 3.18
CA LYS A 15 11.15 9.27 3.98
C LYS A 15 10.78 7.84 3.59
N GLY A 16 11.60 7.19 2.75
CA GLY A 16 11.31 5.86 2.22
C GLY A 16 10.50 5.90 0.92
N PHE A 17 9.98 4.74 0.52
CA PHE A 17 9.22 4.56 -0.72
C PHE A 17 7.71 4.82 -0.57
N GLY A 18 7.27 5.40 0.56
CA GLY A 18 5.85 5.60 0.84
C GLY A 18 5.10 4.31 1.20
N ILE A 19 5.81 3.24 1.54
CA ILE A 19 5.23 1.98 1.99
C ILE A 19 4.99 2.07 3.49
N ARG A 20 3.82 1.60 3.96
CA ARG A 20 3.54 1.49 5.39
C ARG A 20 4.51 0.55 6.09
N GLU A 21 4.59 0.68 7.41
CA GLU A 21 5.39 -0.23 8.22
C GLU A 21 5.04 -1.70 7.92
N HIS A 22 6.07 -2.51 7.71
CA HIS A 22 5.98 -3.91 7.30
C HIS A 22 5.20 -4.21 6.01
N ALA A 23 4.88 -3.19 5.20
CA ALA A 23 4.04 -3.32 4.00
C ALA A 23 2.69 -4.00 4.25
N LEU A 24 2.13 -3.83 5.45
CA LEU A 24 0.82 -4.39 5.79
C LEU A 24 -0.27 -3.64 5.02
N LEU A 25 -1.02 -4.40 4.22
CA LEU A 25 -2.19 -3.91 3.53
C LEU A 25 -3.32 -3.66 4.52
N ALA A 26 -4.17 -2.67 4.25
CA ALA A 26 -5.42 -2.49 4.97
C ALA A 26 -6.58 -2.43 3.98
N ASP A 27 -7.79 -2.67 4.49
CA ASP A 27 -9.00 -2.70 3.68
C ASP A 27 -9.19 -1.44 2.84
N SER A 28 -8.77 -0.28 3.35
CA SER A 28 -8.85 0.99 2.62
C SER A 28 -8.03 1.02 1.32
N ASP A 29 -6.95 0.24 1.22
CA ASP A 29 -6.13 0.18 -0.01
C ASP A 29 -6.91 -0.43 -1.17
N VAL A 30 -7.81 -1.38 -0.86
CA VAL A 30 -8.60 -2.10 -1.85
C VAL A 30 -9.98 -1.50 -1.99
N GLN A 31 -10.63 -1.13 -0.87
CA GLN A 31 -11.99 -0.57 -0.87
C GLN A 31 -12.09 0.67 -1.74
N PHE A 32 -11.08 1.54 -1.73
CA PHE A 32 -11.02 2.72 -2.60
C PHE A 32 -11.24 2.36 -4.08
N TRP A 33 -10.58 1.31 -4.56
CA TRP A 33 -10.71 0.87 -5.95
C TRP A 33 -12.03 0.15 -6.21
N ILE A 34 -12.50 -0.66 -5.26
CA ILE A 34 -13.84 -1.27 -5.35
C ILE A 34 -14.89 -0.18 -5.53
N ASP A 35 -14.91 0.83 -4.66
CA ASP A 35 -15.87 1.93 -4.70
C ASP A 35 -15.77 2.71 -6.00
N TRP A 36 -14.56 2.99 -6.47
CA TRP A 36 -14.35 3.70 -7.73
C TRP A 36 -14.87 2.90 -8.94
N LEU A 37 -14.62 1.58 -8.96
CA LEU A 37 -15.08 0.70 -10.04
C LEU A 37 -16.59 0.42 -9.99
N VAL A 38 -17.20 0.41 -8.80
CA VAL A 38 -18.66 0.40 -8.66
C VAL A 38 -19.24 1.70 -9.22
N LYS A 39 -18.65 2.85 -8.89
CA LYS A 39 -19.06 4.15 -9.41
C LYS A 39 -18.91 4.27 -10.93
N ASP A 40 -17.87 3.68 -11.51
CA ASP A 40 -17.65 3.61 -12.97
C ASP A 40 -18.55 2.56 -13.67
N GLY A 41 -19.36 1.81 -12.90
CA GLY A 41 -20.26 0.78 -13.42
C GLY A 41 -19.56 -0.49 -13.91
N LYS A 42 -18.29 -0.70 -13.53
CA LYS A 42 -17.50 -1.90 -13.88
C LYS A 42 -17.75 -3.06 -12.92
N LEU A 43 -18.12 -2.75 -11.68
CA LEU A 43 -18.46 -3.72 -10.65
C LEU A 43 -19.89 -3.48 -10.16
N LYS A 44 -20.56 -4.55 -9.74
CA LYS A 44 -21.81 -4.45 -9.00
C LYS A 44 -21.52 -4.12 -7.54
N GLU A 45 -22.41 -3.35 -6.91
CA GLU A 45 -22.34 -3.11 -5.47
C GLU A 45 -22.36 -4.46 -4.71
N GLY A 46 -21.48 -4.58 -3.71
CA GLY A 46 -21.33 -5.80 -2.91
C GLY A 46 -20.72 -7.01 -3.64
N GLN A 47 -20.26 -6.86 -4.88
CA GLN A 47 -19.65 -7.97 -5.64
C GLN A 47 -18.36 -8.49 -5.01
N PHE A 48 -17.56 -7.61 -4.42
CA PHE A 48 -16.30 -7.93 -3.76
C PHE A 48 -16.21 -7.17 -2.44
N LYS A 49 -15.60 -7.80 -1.44
CA LYS A 49 -15.06 -7.15 -0.24
C LYS A 49 -13.52 -7.20 -0.26
N PRO A 50 -12.81 -6.33 0.48
CA PRO A 50 -11.36 -6.30 0.48
C PRO A 50 -10.68 -7.65 0.76
N ALA A 51 -11.23 -8.43 1.70
CA ALA A 51 -10.73 -9.76 2.06
C ALA A 51 -10.84 -10.81 0.92
N ASP A 52 -11.59 -10.55 -0.14
CA ASP A 52 -11.62 -11.43 -1.32
C ASP A 52 -10.42 -11.17 -2.25
N ILE A 53 -9.73 -10.04 -2.09
CA ILE A 53 -8.70 -9.54 -3.01
C ILE A 53 -7.30 -9.66 -2.42
N TYR A 54 -7.14 -9.41 -1.12
CA TYR A 54 -5.84 -9.45 -0.47
C TYR A 54 -5.89 -10.20 0.87
N THR A 55 -4.73 -10.71 1.29
CA THR A 55 -4.50 -11.24 2.62
C THR A 55 -3.12 -10.80 3.12
N ASN A 56 -2.99 -10.64 4.43
CA ASN A 56 -1.71 -10.44 5.11
C ASN A 56 -1.19 -11.72 5.77
N GLU A 57 -1.87 -12.86 5.65
CA GLU A 57 -1.52 -14.13 6.33
C GLU A 57 -0.10 -14.63 6.01
N LEU A 58 0.43 -14.27 4.85
CA LEU A 58 1.79 -14.64 4.43
C LEU A 58 2.86 -13.64 4.88
N ASN A 59 2.46 -12.53 5.52
CA ASN A 59 3.38 -11.51 6.03
C ASN A 59 3.77 -11.85 7.47
N PRO A 60 5.07 -12.07 7.78
CA PRO A 60 5.51 -12.47 9.12
C PRO A 60 5.26 -11.42 10.22
N TYR A 61 4.92 -10.19 9.84
CA TYR A 61 4.59 -9.12 10.77
C TYR A 61 3.07 -8.94 10.98
N PHE A 62 2.25 -9.72 10.27
CA PHE A 62 0.81 -9.68 10.47
C PHE A 62 0.44 -10.29 11.82
N LYS A 63 -0.35 -9.55 12.59
CA LYS A 63 -0.93 -9.98 13.87
C LYS A 63 -2.44 -9.90 13.71
N GLU A 64 -3.12 -11.01 13.99
CA GLU A 64 -4.59 -11.11 13.95
C GLU A 64 -5.25 -10.24 15.02
#